data_AF-A0A916DA91-F1
#
_entry.id   AF-A0A916DA91-F1
#
_cell.length_a   1.000
_cell.length_b   1.000
_cell.length_c   1.000
_cell.angle_alpha   90.00
_cell.angle_beta   90.00
_cell.angle_gamma   90.00
#
_symmetry.space_group_name_H-M   'P 1'
#
loop_
_entity.id
_entity.type
_entity.pdbx_description
1 polymer ?
#
loop_
_entity_poly.entity_id
_entity_poly.type
_entity_poly.pdbx_seq_one_letter_code
_entity_poly.pdbx_strand_id
1 'polypeptide(L)'
;MKRYWILIALMILAATVSSVWAQTETPATPNADYAIPWYTVDGGGGAVTGGAYTLDGTIGQADAGSLAGGGYTLSGGYWIGSAAVTMDYHVYLPLVLR
;
A
#
# COMPACT_ATOMS: atom_id res chain seq x y z
N MET A 1 51.54 9.61 -42.43
CA MET A 1 50.55 10.54 -41.83
C MET A 1 49.10 10.08 -42.03
N LYS A 2 48.59 9.91 -43.26
CA LYS A 2 47.18 9.54 -43.52
C LYS A 2 46.70 8.21 -42.90
N ARG A 3 47.59 7.21 -42.76
CA ARG A 3 47.27 5.90 -42.17
C ARG A 3 47.00 5.97 -40.66
N TYR A 4 47.65 6.87 -39.94
CA TYR A 4 47.44 7.07 -38.50
C TYR A 4 46.07 7.69 -38.21
N TRP A 5 45.59 8.58 -39.08
CA TRP A 5 44.26 9.17 -38.99
C TRP A 5 43.13 8.15 -39.15
N ILE A 6 43.32 7.15 -40.02
CA ILE A 6 42.35 6.06 -40.20
C ILE A 6 42.30 5.18 -38.95
N LEU A 7 43.44 4.88 -38.35
CA LEU A 7 43.51 4.07 -37.13
C LEU A 7 42.88 4.79 -35.93
N ILE A 8 43.08 6.11 -35.82
CA ILE A 8 42.43 6.93 -34.78
C ILE A 8 40.91 6.94 -34.96
N ALA A 9 40.42 7.12 -36.19
CA ALA A 9 38.98 7.09 -36.47
C ALA A 9 38.34 5.74 -36.14
N LEU A 10 39.03 4.63 -36.43
CA LEU A 10 38.56 3.28 -36.12
C LEU A 10 38.54 3.00 -34.61
N MET A 11 39.54 3.48 -33.86
CA MET A 11 39.57 3.37 -32.40
C MET A 11 38.43 4.15 -31.75
N ILE A 12 38.13 5.36 -32.24
CA ILE A 12 37.00 6.16 -31.77
C ILE A 12 35.68 5.45 -32.07
N LEU A 13 35.51 4.92 -33.28
CA LEU A 13 34.31 4.18 -33.66
C LEU A 13 34.09 2.96 -32.76
N ALA A 14 35.14 2.15 -32.53
CA ALA A 14 35.07 0.98 -31.65
C ALA A 14 34.72 1.34 -30.20
N ALA A 15 35.24 2.46 -29.69
CA ALA A 15 34.90 2.96 -28.36
C ALA A 15 33.43 3.39 -28.27
N THR A 16 32.93 4.10 -29.27
CA THR A 16 31.52 4.57 -29.30
C THR A 16 30.52 3.45 -29.49
N VAL A 17 30.86 2.40 -30.26
CA VAL A 17 29.98 1.23 -30.43
C VAL A 17 29.91 0.44 -29.13
N SER A 18 31.06 0.22 -28.46
CA SER A 18 31.11 -0.48 -27.16
C SER A 18 30.26 0.21 -26.08
N SER A 19 30.19 1.54 -26.08
CA SER A 19 29.33 2.28 -25.13
C SER A 19 27.83 2.14 -25.38
N VAL A 20 27.40 1.84 -26.62
CA VAL A 20 25.98 1.62 -26.94
C VAL A 20 25.52 0.25 -26.44
N TRP A 21 26.37 -0.78 -26.59
CA TRP A 21 26.07 -2.12 -26.08
C TRP A 21 26.12 -2.21 -24.54
N ALA A 22 26.78 -1.27 -23.88
CA ALA A 22 26.83 -1.18 -22.41
C ALA A 22 25.57 -0.56 -21.79
N GLN A 23 24.64 -0.02 -22.59
CA GLN A 23 23.43 0.68 -22.09
C GLN A 23 22.15 -0.16 -22.12
N THR A 24 22.21 -1.43 -22.52
CA THR A 24 21.05 -2.35 -22.41
C THR A 24 20.92 -2.92 -21.00
N GLU A 25 20.90 -2.04 -20.00
CA GLU A 25 20.38 -2.39 -18.68
C GLU A 25 18.86 -2.23 -18.78
N THR A 26 18.14 -3.35 -18.96
CA THR A 26 16.69 -3.37 -18.67
C THR A 26 16.52 -2.78 -17.27
N PRO A 27 15.73 -1.70 -17.08
CA PRO A 27 15.51 -1.14 -15.76
C PRO A 27 15.10 -2.28 -14.84
N ALA A 28 15.93 -2.58 -13.83
CA ALA A 28 15.55 -3.50 -12.79
C ALA A 28 14.33 -2.88 -12.13
N THR A 29 13.13 -3.36 -12.49
CA THR A 29 11.91 -3.01 -11.77
C THR A 29 12.14 -3.52 -10.36
N PRO A 30 12.29 -2.63 -9.36
CA PRO A 30 12.35 -3.11 -8.01
C PRO A 30 11.02 -3.82 -7.78
N ASN A 31 11.08 -5.11 -7.44
CA ASN A 31 10.02 -5.80 -6.71
C ASN A 31 8.87 -6.42 -7.54
N ALA A 32 9.03 -6.68 -8.84
CA ALA A 32 7.98 -7.36 -9.61
C ALA A 32 7.70 -8.81 -9.11
N ASP A 33 8.70 -9.48 -8.54
CA ASP A 33 8.60 -10.90 -8.16
C ASP A 33 8.34 -11.14 -6.66
N TYR A 34 8.40 -10.09 -5.84
CA TYR A 34 8.13 -10.17 -4.40
C TYR A 34 6.89 -9.33 -4.07
N ALA A 35 5.72 -9.83 -4.46
CA ALA A 35 4.48 -9.36 -3.86
C ALA A 35 4.42 -9.90 -2.42
N ILE A 36 4.31 -9.02 -1.43
CA ILE A 36 3.79 -9.39 -0.11
C ILE A 36 2.29 -9.12 -0.18
N PRO A 37 1.45 -10.10 -0.55
CA PRO A 37 0.01 -9.91 -0.47
C PRO A 37 -0.33 -9.73 1.00
N TRP A 38 -0.85 -8.56 1.34
CA TRP A 38 -1.43 -8.31 2.64
C TRP A 38 -2.94 -8.48 2.51
N TYR A 39 -3.53 -9.09 3.53
CA TYR A 39 -4.96 -9.27 3.66
C TYR A 39 -5.29 -9.20 5.15
N THR A 40 -6.37 -8.52 5.49
CA THR A 40 -7.00 -8.60 6.81
C THR A 40 -8.22 -9.51 6.69
N VAL A 41 -8.43 -10.38 7.68
CA VAL A 41 -9.72 -11.09 7.81
C VAL A 41 -10.60 -10.23 8.68
N ASP A 42 -11.17 -9.18 8.08
CA ASP A 42 -12.17 -8.34 8.73
C ASP A 42 -13.55 -8.99 8.52
N GLY A 43 -13.64 -10.24 8.96
CA GLY A 43 -14.61 -11.21 8.48
C GLY A 43 -15.49 -11.74 9.59
N GLY A 44 -16.24 -10.86 10.24
CA GLY A 44 -17.34 -11.27 11.09
C GLY A 44 -18.13 -10.09 11.60
N GLY A 45 -19.45 -10.22 11.66
CA GLY A 45 -20.34 -9.13 12.07
C GLY A 45 -21.51 -8.92 11.12
N GLY A 46 -22.50 -8.15 11.56
CA GLY A 46 -23.71 -7.85 10.81
C GLY A 46 -24.83 -7.36 11.73
N ALA A 47 -25.92 -6.92 11.12
CA ALA A 47 -27.12 -6.54 11.84
C ALA A 47 -27.75 -7.78 12.49
N VAL A 48 -27.93 -7.73 13.81
CA VAL A 48 -28.75 -8.67 14.56
C VAL A 48 -29.96 -7.90 15.08
N THR A 49 -31.15 -8.38 14.76
CA THR A 49 -32.41 -7.73 15.16
C THR A 49 -33.10 -8.50 16.28
N GLY A 50 -33.65 -7.79 17.26
CA GLY A 50 -34.46 -8.35 18.34
C GLY A 50 -35.52 -7.35 18.83
N GLY A 51 -36.78 -7.62 18.54
CA GLY A 51 -37.88 -6.70 18.88
C GLY A 51 -37.73 -5.36 18.14
N ALA A 52 -37.71 -4.25 18.88
CA ALA A 52 -37.50 -2.90 18.34
C ALA A 52 -36.01 -2.50 18.22
N TYR A 53 -35.09 -3.42 18.48
CA TYR A 53 -33.65 -3.13 18.52
C TYR A 53 -32.92 -3.79 17.36
N THR A 54 -31.95 -3.04 16.82
CA THR A 54 -30.95 -3.53 15.86
C THR A 54 -29.58 -3.33 16.48
N LEU A 55 -28.77 -4.37 16.47
CA LEU A 55 -27.37 -4.35 16.88
C LEU A 55 -26.51 -4.63 15.66
N ASP A 56 -25.75 -3.63 15.22
CA ASP A 56 -24.69 -3.82 14.25
C ASP A 56 -23.34 -3.96 14.96
N GLY A 57 -22.58 -4.98 14.59
CA GLY A 57 -21.27 -5.22 15.19
C GLY A 57 -20.30 -5.81 14.18
N THR A 58 -19.01 -5.68 14.49
CA THR A 58 -17.89 -6.27 13.76
C THR A 58 -17.03 -7.08 14.73
N ILE A 59 -16.62 -8.28 14.34
CA ILE A 59 -15.84 -9.23 15.13
C ILE A 59 -14.41 -9.22 14.59
N GLY A 60 -13.45 -9.03 15.49
CA GLY A 60 -12.03 -9.22 15.20
C GLY A 60 -11.44 -8.16 14.26
N GLN A 61 -11.31 -6.92 14.74
CA GLN A 61 -10.59 -5.86 14.02
C GLN A 61 -9.31 -5.48 14.77
N ALA A 62 -8.20 -6.12 14.43
CA ALA A 62 -6.92 -5.86 15.09
C ALA A 62 -6.34 -4.48 14.72
N ASP A 63 -6.75 -3.91 13.60
CA ASP A 63 -6.34 -2.61 13.08
C ASP A 63 -7.34 -1.48 13.43
N ALA A 64 -8.43 -1.79 14.12
CA ALA A 64 -9.41 -0.78 14.52
C ALA A 64 -8.83 0.22 15.51
N GLY A 65 -8.96 1.51 15.19
CA GLY A 65 -8.51 2.61 16.03
C GLY A 65 -7.67 3.62 15.27
N SER A 66 -7.12 4.58 16.01
CA SER A 66 -6.25 5.62 15.47
C SER A 66 -4.80 5.28 15.77
N LEU A 67 -3.98 5.22 14.74
CA LEU A 67 -2.53 5.13 14.81
C LEU A 67 -1.93 6.47 14.40
N ALA A 68 -0.88 6.90 15.08
CA ALA A 68 -0.18 8.14 14.75
C ALA A 68 1.33 7.91 14.75
N GLY A 69 2.02 8.53 13.80
CA GLY A 69 3.48 8.43 13.65
C GLY A 69 4.01 9.53 12.75
N GLY A 70 5.02 10.26 13.24
CA GLY A 70 5.49 11.47 12.58
C GLY A 70 4.37 12.51 12.46
N GLY A 71 4.19 13.08 11.27
CA GLY A 71 3.12 14.02 10.94
C GLY A 71 1.85 13.39 10.36
N TYR A 72 1.69 12.07 10.48
CA TYR A 72 0.59 11.33 9.87
C TYR A 72 -0.28 10.65 10.93
N THR A 73 -1.57 10.55 10.60
CA THR A 73 -2.57 9.80 11.34
C THR A 73 -3.24 8.81 10.40
N LEU A 74 -3.32 7.56 10.84
CA LEU A 74 -4.04 6.48 10.16
C LEU A 74 -5.21 6.09 11.06
N SER A 75 -6.40 6.03 10.48
CA SER A 75 -7.60 5.58 11.18
C SER A 75 -8.06 4.29 10.51
N GLY A 76 -7.94 3.17 11.24
CA GLY A 76 -8.31 1.83 10.78
C GLY A 76 -9.60 1.35 11.43
N GLY A 77 -10.19 0.30 10.85
CA GLY A 77 -11.46 -0.29 11.31
C GLY A 77 -12.69 0.14 10.50
N TYR A 78 -13.69 -0.75 10.48
CA TYR A 78 -14.88 -0.65 9.62
C TYR A 78 -15.75 0.56 9.93
N TRP A 79 -15.92 0.85 11.23
CA TRP A 79 -16.76 1.96 11.72
C TRP A 79 -16.09 3.34 11.66
N ILE A 80 -14.77 3.36 11.45
CA ILE A 80 -13.97 4.59 11.41
C ILE A 80 -13.66 4.99 9.96
N GLY A 81 -13.64 4.03 9.03
CA GLY A 81 -13.37 4.25 7.60
C GLY A 81 -14.54 4.85 6.80
N SER A 82 -15.78 4.80 7.32
CA SER A 82 -16.85 5.63 6.77
C SER A 82 -16.68 7.05 7.29
N ALA A 83 -16.23 7.97 6.43
CA ALA A 83 -16.20 9.41 6.69
C ALA A 83 -17.37 9.78 7.61
N ALA A 84 -17.04 10.25 8.82
CA ALA A 84 -17.97 10.41 9.93
C ALA A 84 -19.29 11.02 9.43
N VAL A 85 -20.28 10.17 9.15
CA VAL A 85 -21.63 10.64 8.98
C VAL A 85 -22.05 10.97 10.40
N THR A 86 -22.19 12.26 10.70
CA THR A 86 -22.82 12.72 11.93
C THR A 86 -24.27 12.25 11.89
N MET A 87 -24.48 11.00 12.25
CA MET A 87 -25.77 10.45 12.52
C MET A 87 -26.01 10.64 14.01
N ASP A 88 -27.10 11.33 14.36
CA ASP A 88 -27.60 11.39 15.74
C ASP A 88 -28.07 9.98 16.14
N TYR A 89 -27.15 9.16 16.60
CA TYR A 89 -27.46 7.88 17.23
C TYR A 89 -27.29 8.00 18.75
N HIS A 90 -28.30 7.56 19.48
CA HIS A 90 -28.11 7.21 20.88
C HIS A 90 -27.36 5.87 20.94
N VAL A 91 -26.05 5.96 21.17
CA VAL A 91 -25.19 4.79 21.32
C VAL A 91 -25.33 4.24 22.75
N TYR A 92 -25.93 3.06 22.87
CA TYR A 92 -25.99 2.32 24.12
C TYR A 92 -24.84 1.32 24.17
N LEU A 93 -23.77 1.68 24.89
CA LEU A 93 -22.62 0.79 25.11
C LEU A 93 -22.99 -0.32 26.12
N PRO A 94 -22.50 -1.55 25.93
CA PRO A 94 -22.66 -2.60 26.94
C PRO A 94 -21.91 -2.21 28.22
N LEU A 95 -22.64 -2.15 29.34
CA LEU A 95 -22.08 -1.92 30.67
C LEU A 95 -21.53 -3.25 31.21
N VAL A 96 -20.21 -3.36 31.34
CA VAL A 96 -19.58 -4.50 32.05
C VAL A 96 -19.36 -4.10 33.50
N LEU A 97 -20.17 -4.64 34.40
CA LEU A 97 -19.96 -4.55 35.85
C LEU A 97 -19.18 -5.78 36.30
N ARG A 98 -18.20 -5.57 37.20
CA ARG A 98 -17.48 -6.64 37.88
C ARG A 98 -17.82 -6.63 39.36
#